data_AF-A0A534HMS5-F1
#
_entry.id   AF-A0A534HMS5-F1
#
_cell.length_a   1.000
_cell.length_b   1.000
_cell.length_c   1.000
_cell.angle_alpha   90.00
_cell.angle_beta   90.00
_cell.angle_gamma   90.00
#
_symmetry.space_group_name_H-M   'P 1'
#
loop_
_entity.id
_entity.type
_entity.pdbx_description
1 polymer ?
#
loop_
_entity_poly.entity_id
_entity_poly.type
_entity_poly.pdbx_seq_one_letter_code
_entity_poly.pdbx_strand_id
1 'polypeptide(L)'
;MDEERGNRGEPSDAAQWYELFSRGARDWLRHDEKVREAVRANLPEMIAGGDVINGGARTVRVPVRMLEHYHFRLRRPEEQQGAGQGKAKPGDVFSAPGREQGQGEKGPGGRDEGEVQLLLEFKIDDIVDWLWEAMKLPNLKARVGPSEETDWIREGWDRHGARSRLDRRRSFKELVKRRAAPGATQTFIDEDLRYRQLARRRQPALHAVVFFMLDVSGSMSDRDRKLAKTFFFWVVQGLRREYRSLETLFVAHTTEAWEFNEPDFFQVSGTGGTVASTGLAKVREIIDARYNPGRCNIYLFYASDGDNSVSDAADARSALSAIAADACFTGYVEVSSGLSRQLATETGKLFAELQAAGCAAGSYALNDFEDVWGAVRHFFTAEAQAPESQAPDSP
;
A
#
# COMPACT_ATOMS: atom_id res chain seq x y z
N MET A 1 66.39 -22.27 -7.43
CA MET A 1 65.07 -22.90 -7.62
C MET A 1 64.07 -21.78 -7.44
N ASP A 2 63.81 -21.14 -8.57
CA ASP A 2 63.32 -19.77 -8.68
C ASP A 2 61.80 -19.66 -8.52
N GLU A 3 61.43 -18.46 -8.08
CA GLU A 3 60.11 -17.93 -7.82
C GLU A 3 59.17 -18.02 -9.05
N GLU A 4 58.06 -18.76 -8.95
CA GLU A 4 56.88 -18.52 -9.76
C GLU A 4 55.98 -17.47 -9.08
N ARG A 5 56.26 -16.18 -9.36
CA ARG A 5 55.29 -15.11 -9.11
C ARG A 5 54.21 -15.18 -10.18
N GLY A 6 53.08 -15.79 -9.83
CA GLY A 6 51.85 -15.74 -10.60
C GLY A 6 51.38 -14.30 -10.82
N ASN A 7 51.45 -13.88 -12.08
CA ASN A 7 50.95 -12.64 -12.64
C ASN A 7 49.44 -12.47 -12.38
N ARG A 8 49.06 -11.75 -11.31
CA ARG A 8 47.71 -11.18 -11.21
C ARG A 8 47.69 -9.92 -12.07
N GLY A 9 47.15 -10.06 -13.28
CA GLY A 9 46.98 -8.94 -14.19
C GLY A 9 46.29 -7.77 -13.50
N GLU A 10 46.89 -6.59 -13.59
CA GLU A 10 46.28 -5.34 -13.16
C GLU A 10 44.92 -5.17 -13.85
N PRO A 11 43.84 -4.78 -13.13
CA PRO A 11 42.58 -4.49 -13.78
C PRO A 11 42.82 -3.34 -14.76
N SER A 12 42.50 -3.56 -16.05
CA SER A 12 42.66 -2.53 -17.08
C SER A 12 42.03 -1.22 -16.60
N ASP A 13 42.66 -0.07 -16.86
CA ASP A 13 42.15 1.27 -16.48
C ASP A 13 40.65 1.42 -16.75
N ALA A 14 40.16 0.88 -17.88
CA ALA A 14 38.75 0.91 -18.25
C ALA A 14 37.81 0.24 -17.21
N ALA A 15 38.24 -0.83 -16.53
CA ALA A 15 37.48 -1.51 -15.48
C ALA A 15 37.44 -0.67 -14.19
N GLN A 16 38.52 0.03 -13.84
CA GLN A 16 38.54 1.00 -12.74
C GLN A 16 37.61 2.19 -13.00
N TRP A 17 37.60 2.72 -14.23
CA TRP A 17 36.66 3.77 -14.63
C TRP A 17 35.21 3.28 -14.61
N TYR A 18 34.93 2.05 -15.08
CA TYR A 18 33.60 1.45 -15.02
C TYR A 18 33.11 1.22 -13.58
N GLU A 19 34.02 0.86 -12.66
CA GLU A 19 33.72 0.80 -11.23
C GLU A 19 33.34 2.17 -10.67
N LEU A 20 34.04 3.24 -11.04
CA LEU A 20 33.75 4.62 -10.58
C LEU A 20 32.41 5.14 -11.10
N PHE A 21 32.08 4.94 -12.38
CA PHE A 21 30.79 5.35 -12.95
C PHE A 21 29.59 4.61 -12.33
N SER A 22 29.80 3.36 -11.89
CA SER A 22 28.77 2.60 -11.18
C SER A 22 28.73 2.88 -9.67
N ARG A 23 29.63 3.69 -9.09
CA ARG A 23 29.54 4.08 -7.67
C ARG A 23 28.36 5.01 -7.41
N GLY A 24 28.16 6.04 -8.25
CA GLY A 24 27.02 6.95 -8.09
C GLY A 24 25.68 6.21 -8.14
N ALA A 25 25.51 5.28 -9.09
CA ALA A 25 24.32 4.44 -9.18
C ALA A 25 24.16 3.51 -7.97
N ARG A 26 25.26 2.91 -7.48
CA ARG A 26 25.25 2.04 -6.29
C ARG A 26 24.94 2.80 -5.00
N ASP A 27 25.52 3.98 -4.82
CA ASP A 27 25.29 4.81 -3.63
C ASP A 27 23.87 5.41 -3.65
N TRP A 28 23.34 5.74 -4.84
CA TRP A 28 21.93 6.09 -5.00
C TRP A 28 21.01 4.93 -4.61
N LEU A 29 21.28 3.69 -5.07
CA LEU A 29 20.51 2.51 -4.68
C LEU A 29 20.57 2.25 -3.16
N ARG A 30 21.75 2.40 -2.54
CA ARG A 30 21.90 2.27 -1.08
C ARG A 30 21.15 3.37 -0.33
N HIS A 31 21.17 4.59 -0.85
CA HIS A 31 20.40 5.70 -0.28
C HIS A 31 18.90 5.42 -0.38
N ASP A 32 18.42 5.00 -1.54
CA ASP A 32 17.03 4.60 -1.75
C ASP A 32 16.62 3.45 -0.81
N GLU A 33 17.48 2.45 -0.64
CA GLU A 33 17.26 1.35 0.31
C GLU A 33 17.16 1.84 1.76
N LYS A 34 18.05 2.74 2.20
CA LYS A 34 17.99 3.33 3.54
C LYS A 34 16.79 4.23 3.75
N VAL A 35 16.37 4.98 2.72
CA VAL A 35 15.15 5.77 2.77
C VAL A 35 13.95 4.85 2.94
N ARG A 36 13.87 3.76 2.17
CA ARG A 36 12.79 2.76 2.30
C ARG A 36 12.78 2.10 3.68
N GLU A 37 13.94 1.75 4.21
CA GLU A 37 14.07 1.19 5.56
C GLU A 37 13.62 2.18 6.64
N ALA A 38 14.04 3.45 6.54
CA ALA A 38 13.64 4.51 7.45
C ALA A 38 12.14 4.82 7.36
N VAL A 39 11.57 4.83 6.15
CA VAL A 39 10.11 4.98 5.94
C VAL A 39 9.40 3.82 6.63
N ARG A 40 9.81 2.58 6.39
CA ARG A 40 9.18 1.38 6.98
C ARG A 40 9.24 1.39 8.51
N ALA A 41 10.38 1.76 9.09
CA ALA A 41 10.57 1.81 10.54
C ALA A 41 9.71 2.89 11.22
N ASN A 42 9.51 4.04 10.56
CA ASN A 42 8.80 5.18 11.15
C ASN A 42 7.30 5.21 10.81
N LEU A 43 6.85 4.47 9.79
CA LEU A 43 5.46 4.43 9.34
C LEU A 43 4.44 4.16 10.48
N PRO A 44 4.69 3.22 11.42
CA PRO A 44 3.78 2.97 12.55
C PRO A 44 3.57 4.18 13.46
N GLU A 45 4.65 4.89 13.81
CA GLU A 45 4.60 6.05 14.70
C GLU A 45 3.92 7.25 14.06
N MET A 46 4.08 7.41 12.75
CA MET A 46 3.54 8.55 12.01
C MET A 46 2.02 8.47 11.81
N ILE A 47 1.49 7.27 11.60
CA ILE A 47 0.04 7.03 11.55
C ILE A 47 -0.54 7.12 12.96
N ALA A 48 0.21 6.64 13.95
CA ALA A 48 -0.17 6.70 15.34
C ALA A 48 -0.27 8.14 15.88
N GLY A 49 0.49 9.08 15.32
CA GLY A 49 0.50 10.48 15.73
C GLY A 49 -0.73 11.30 15.31
N GLY A 50 -1.64 10.77 14.49
CA GLY A 50 -2.86 11.49 14.09
C GLY A 50 -2.65 12.67 13.12
N ASP A 51 -1.41 13.10 12.89
CA ASP A 51 -1.06 14.17 11.93
C ASP A 51 -1.36 13.79 10.46
N VAL A 52 -1.48 12.49 10.18
CA VAL A 52 -1.87 11.98 8.85
C VAL A 52 -3.38 12.01 8.63
N ILE A 53 -4.16 12.03 9.71
CA ILE A 53 -5.61 11.77 9.69
C ILE A 53 -6.42 13.07 9.75
N ASN A 54 -5.86 14.14 10.32
CA ASN A 54 -6.52 15.45 10.44
C ASN A 54 -6.16 16.40 9.28
N GLY A 55 -6.75 16.17 8.12
CA GLY A 55 -6.97 17.25 7.13
C GLY A 55 -5.77 17.66 6.26
N GLY A 56 -5.67 17.04 5.10
CA GLY A 56 -5.07 17.66 3.90
C GLY A 56 -3.55 17.60 3.75
N ALA A 57 -2.78 17.36 4.81
CA ALA A 57 -1.35 17.11 4.70
C ALA A 57 -1.11 15.66 4.25
N ARG A 58 -1.15 15.44 2.93
CA ARG A 58 -0.85 14.15 2.28
C ARG A 58 0.63 13.79 2.33
N THR A 59 1.41 14.46 3.19
CA THR A 59 2.87 14.37 3.27
C THR A 59 3.34 13.99 4.66
N VAL A 60 4.34 13.12 4.70
CA VAL A 60 4.87 12.42 5.87
C VAL A 60 6.34 12.78 5.98
N ARG A 61 6.73 13.37 7.11
CA ARG A 61 8.11 13.76 7.44
C ARG A 61 8.94 12.62 8.02
N VAL A 62 9.75 11.98 7.20
CA VAL A 62 10.60 10.85 7.62
C VAL A 62 12.01 11.35 7.93
N PRO A 63 12.52 11.17 9.17
CA PRO A 63 13.92 11.44 9.47
C PRO A 63 14.79 10.34 8.84
N VAL A 64 15.65 10.73 7.91
CA VAL A 64 16.62 9.83 7.28
C VAL A 64 18.01 10.17 7.78
N ARG A 65 18.76 9.15 8.21
CA ARG A 65 20.15 9.31 8.61
C ARG A 65 20.97 9.74 7.40
N MET A 66 21.68 10.86 7.53
CA MET A 66 22.57 11.32 6.48
C MET A 66 23.70 10.29 6.31
N LEU A 67 23.87 9.80 5.08
CA LEU A 67 25.06 9.07 4.70
C LEU A 67 26.19 10.09 4.58
N GLU A 68 27.03 10.18 5.61
CA GLU A 68 28.26 10.96 5.48
C GLU A 68 29.20 10.25 4.50
N HIS A 69 29.59 10.96 3.46
CA HIS A 69 30.67 10.50 2.61
C HIS A 69 31.96 10.56 3.42
N TYR A 70 32.78 9.51 3.35
CA TYR A 70 34.11 9.53 3.93
C TYR A 70 34.90 10.72 3.35
N HIS A 71 35.14 11.72 4.18
CA HIS A 71 36.01 12.83 3.83
C HIS A 71 37.40 12.57 4.40
N PHE A 72 38.41 12.69 3.54
CA PHE A 72 39.79 12.67 3.98
C PHE A 72 40.07 13.93 4.80
N ARG A 73 40.16 13.76 6.13
CA ARG A 73 40.62 14.84 7.01
C ARG A 73 42.14 14.80 7.09
N LEU A 74 42.78 15.95 6.87
CA LEU A 74 44.17 16.12 7.26
C LEU A 74 44.24 15.93 8.78
N ARG A 75 45.14 15.04 9.20
CA ARG A 75 45.37 14.71 10.61
C ARG A 75 45.63 16.00 11.39
N ARG A 76 44.91 16.21 12.50
CA ARG A 76 45.14 17.38 13.35
C ARG A 76 46.53 17.24 14.00
N PRO A 77 47.35 18.31 14.08
CA PRO A 77 48.69 18.23 14.66
C PRO A 77 48.69 17.75 16.13
N GLU A 78 47.57 17.89 16.83
CA GLU A 78 47.33 17.43 18.21
C GLU A 78 46.98 15.94 18.32
N GLU A 79 46.49 15.30 17.25
CA GLU A 79 46.32 13.85 17.19
C GLU A 79 47.69 13.21 16.92
N GLN A 80 48.62 13.35 17.88
CA GLN A 80 49.81 12.51 17.92
C GLN A 80 49.39 11.10 18.36
N GLN A 81 49.42 10.13 17.45
CA GLN A 81 49.81 8.76 17.77
C GLN A 81 51.21 8.81 18.39
N GLY A 82 51.28 9.18 19.66
CA GLY A 82 52.39 8.81 20.51
C GLY A 82 52.14 7.38 20.92
N ALA A 83 52.84 6.45 20.27
CA ALA A 83 53.10 5.17 20.90
C ALA A 83 53.80 5.48 22.23
N GLY A 84 53.20 5.05 23.34
CA GLY A 84 53.73 5.31 24.67
C GLY A 84 55.21 4.94 24.77
N GLN A 85 56.00 5.77 25.46
CA GLN A 85 57.37 5.41 25.82
C GLN A 85 57.32 4.31 26.87
N GLY A 86 57.31 3.06 26.43
CA GLY A 86 57.33 1.86 27.27
C GLY A 86 57.50 0.60 26.43
N LYS A 87 58.11 -0.45 27.00
CA LYS A 87 58.29 -1.74 26.32
C LYS A 87 56.95 -2.49 26.26
N ALA A 88 56.21 -2.34 25.16
CA ALA A 88 55.00 -3.12 24.89
C ALA A 88 55.31 -4.42 24.14
N LYS A 89 54.51 -5.48 24.36
CA LYS A 89 54.59 -6.73 23.60
C LYS A 89 53.41 -6.84 22.62
N PRO A 90 53.54 -7.62 21.53
CA PRO A 90 52.42 -7.82 20.60
C PRO A 90 51.23 -8.48 21.32
N GLY A 91 50.10 -7.75 21.42
CA GLY A 91 48.87 -8.22 22.07
C GLY A 91 48.25 -7.23 23.06
N ASP A 92 48.98 -6.19 23.48
CA ASP A 92 48.46 -5.20 24.42
C ASP A 92 47.50 -4.21 23.74
N VAL A 93 46.30 -4.04 24.30
CA VAL A 93 45.25 -3.12 23.81
C VAL A 93 45.35 -1.78 24.54
N PHE A 94 45.33 -0.67 23.80
CA PHE A 94 45.37 0.68 24.36
C PHE A 94 44.06 1.03 25.09
N SER A 95 44.14 1.44 26.36
CA SER A 95 43.02 2.12 27.03
C SER A 95 43.05 3.62 26.73
N ALA A 96 41.91 4.18 26.33
CA ALA A 96 41.72 5.62 26.23
C ALA A 96 41.91 6.31 27.60
N PRO A 97 42.36 7.57 27.66
CA PRO A 97 42.59 8.28 28.92
C PRO A 97 41.29 8.31 29.77
N GLY A 98 41.40 7.88 31.02
CA GLY A 98 40.29 7.66 31.92
C GLY A 98 39.49 8.93 32.23
N ARG A 99 38.17 8.84 32.14
CA ARG A 99 37.24 9.76 32.79
C ARG A 99 37.03 9.29 34.24
N GLU A 100 37.32 10.16 35.19
CA GLU A 100 36.93 9.98 36.59
C GLU A 100 35.40 9.89 36.72
N GLN A 101 34.95 8.88 37.46
CA GLN A 101 33.55 8.69 37.85
C GLN A 101 33.20 9.64 38.99
N GLY A 102 32.47 10.71 38.67
CA GLY A 102 31.68 11.49 39.63
C GLY A 102 30.20 11.23 39.43
N GLN A 103 29.51 10.78 40.48
CA GLN A 103 28.06 10.55 40.50
C GLN A 103 27.28 11.86 40.38
N GLY A 104 26.34 11.87 39.43
CA GLY A 104 25.01 12.45 39.61
C GLY A 104 24.90 13.97 39.65
N GLU A 105 24.99 14.61 38.48
CA GLU A 105 24.20 15.80 38.16
C GLU A 105 24.18 16.01 36.65
N LYS A 106 23.02 16.41 36.10
CA LYS A 106 22.69 16.64 34.68
C LYS A 106 23.88 16.58 33.72
N GLY A 107 23.95 15.47 32.97
CA GLY A 107 25.05 15.18 32.06
C GLY A 107 25.35 16.37 31.14
N PRO A 108 26.61 16.82 31.06
CA PRO A 108 27.01 17.73 30.00
C PRO A 108 26.84 16.95 28.69
N GLY A 109 26.18 17.56 27.71
CA GLY A 109 25.93 16.96 26.40
C GLY A 109 27.18 16.23 25.90
N GLY A 110 27.02 14.95 25.58
CA GLY A 110 28.10 14.12 25.06
C GLY A 110 28.72 14.81 23.84
N ARG A 111 30.04 14.77 23.74
CA ARG A 111 30.78 15.14 22.50
C ARG A 111 30.70 14.02 21.45
N ASP A 112 29.58 13.32 21.41
CA ASP A 112 29.26 12.50 20.26
C ASP A 112 28.72 13.49 19.23
N GLU A 113 29.35 13.55 18.06
CA GLU A 113 28.85 14.37 16.94
C GLU A 113 27.38 13.99 16.75
N GLY A 114 26.48 14.94 17.00
CA GLY A 114 25.06 14.70 16.84
C GLY A 114 24.81 14.27 15.40
N GLU A 115 24.31 13.06 15.20
CA GLU A 115 24.00 12.55 13.87
C GLU A 115 23.00 13.51 13.20
N VAL A 116 23.41 14.12 12.08
CA VAL A 116 22.53 15.02 11.33
C VAL A 116 21.46 14.16 10.66
N GLN A 117 20.22 14.28 11.15
CA GLN A 117 19.05 13.66 10.53
C GLN A 117 18.42 14.65 9.56
N LEU A 118 18.22 14.23 8.31
CA LEU A 118 17.55 15.04 7.30
C LEU A 118 16.07 14.68 7.28
N LEU A 119 15.21 15.68 7.47
CA LEU A 119 13.77 15.49 7.46
C LEU A 119 13.26 15.58 6.02
N LEU A 120 12.85 14.45 5.44
CA LEU A 120 12.31 14.38 4.09
C LEU A 120 10.78 14.35 4.14
N GLU A 121 10.13 15.14 3.30
CA GLU A 121 8.68 15.11 3.12
C GLU A 121 8.31 14.19 1.95
N PHE A 122 7.63 13.09 2.23
CA PHE A 122 7.15 12.13 1.23
C PHE A 122 5.63 12.18 1.13
N LYS A 123 5.06 12.00 -0.07
CA LYS A 123 3.61 11.80 -0.17
C LYS A 123 3.24 10.40 0.30
N ILE A 124 2.09 10.28 0.95
CA ILE A 124 1.54 9.00 1.38
C ILE A 124 1.34 8.08 0.19
N ASP A 125 0.79 8.59 -0.92
CA ASP A 125 0.54 7.78 -2.13
C ASP A 125 1.85 7.15 -2.66
N ASP A 126 2.96 7.90 -2.65
CA ASP A 126 4.26 7.41 -3.12
C ASP A 126 4.80 6.30 -2.19
N ILE A 127 4.63 6.45 -0.87
CA ILE A 127 4.98 5.41 0.12
C ILE A 127 4.14 4.15 -0.09
N VAL A 128 2.82 4.33 -0.32
CA VAL A 128 1.90 3.22 -0.61
C VAL A 128 2.33 2.49 -1.87
N ASP A 129 2.64 3.22 -2.95
CA ASP A 129 3.04 2.63 -4.23
C ASP A 129 4.33 1.82 -4.11
N TRP A 130 5.34 2.34 -3.41
CA TRP A 130 6.58 1.61 -3.15
C TRP A 130 6.34 0.34 -2.35
N LEU A 131 5.47 0.41 -1.34
CA LEU A 131 5.13 -0.74 -0.52
C LEU A 131 4.36 -1.80 -1.32
N TRP A 132 3.43 -1.37 -2.16
CA TRP A 132 2.63 -2.26 -3.02
C TRP A 132 3.50 -2.98 -4.06
N GLU A 133 4.44 -2.26 -4.67
CA GLU A 133 5.42 -2.81 -5.60
C GLU A 133 6.36 -3.81 -4.90
N ALA A 134 6.87 -3.46 -3.72
CA ALA A 134 7.71 -4.35 -2.91
C ALA A 134 6.98 -5.64 -2.52
N MET A 135 5.67 -5.57 -2.27
CA MET A 135 4.84 -6.71 -1.86
C MET A 135 4.24 -7.51 -3.02
N LYS A 136 4.39 -7.07 -4.28
CA LYS A 136 3.87 -7.73 -5.50
C LYS A 136 2.40 -8.16 -5.37
N LEU A 137 1.58 -7.30 -4.80
CA LEU A 137 0.16 -7.62 -4.61
C LEU A 137 -0.53 -7.69 -5.98
N PRO A 138 -1.35 -8.75 -6.23
CA PRO A 138 -2.11 -8.85 -7.46
C PRO A 138 -3.13 -7.72 -7.52
N ASN A 139 -3.28 -7.13 -8.72
CA ASN A 139 -4.37 -6.20 -9.00
C ASN A 139 -5.70 -6.96 -8.93
N LEU A 140 -6.60 -6.52 -8.06
CA LEU A 140 -7.95 -7.03 -7.90
C LEU A 140 -8.74 -6.88 -9.20
N LYS A 141 -9.27 -7.99 -9.69
CA LYS A 141 -10.16 -7.96 -10.85
C LYS A 141 -11.54 -7.47 -10.40
N ALA A 142 -11.80 -6.19 -10.59
CA ALA A 142 -13.13 -5.61 -10.41
C ALA A 142 -14.21 -6.45 -11.13
N ARG A 143 -15.33 -6.78 -10.47
CA ARG A 143 -16.47 -7.35 -11.18
C ARG A 143 -16.95 -6.32 -12.19
N VAL A 144 -17.01 -6.73 -13.46
CA VAL A 144 -17.39 -5.88 -14.57
C VAL A 144 -18.92 -5.83 -14.63
N GLY A 145 -19.51 -4.90 -13.87
CA GLY A 145 -20.90 -4.49 -14.09
C GLY A 145 -21.03 -3.61 -15.34
N PRO A 146 -22.19 -3.59 -16.01
CA PRO A 146 -22.43 -2.66 -17.11
C PRO A 146 -22.40 -1.22 -16.60
N SER A 147 -21.35 -0.46 -16.94
CA SER A 147 -21.28 0.97 -16.66
C SER A 147 -22.04 1.80 -17.69
N GLU A 148 -22.55 2.95 -17.25
CA GLU A 148 -23.02 4.02 -18.12
C GLU A 148 -21.90 5.01 -18.53
N GLU A 149 -20.73 4.95 -17.88
CA GLU A 149 -19.60 5.80 -18.24
C GLU A 149 -19.07 5.42 -19.63
N THR A 150 -19.41 6.28 -20.58
CA THR A 150 -19.08 6.11 -21.98
C THR A 150 -18.00 7.10 -22.34
N ASP A 151 -16.75 6.70 -22.15
CA ASP A 151 -15.62 7.46 -22.66
C ASP A 151 -15.47 7.22 -24.17
N TRP A 152 -15.24 8.31 -24.90
CA TRP A 152 -14.97 8.25 -26.33
C TRP A 152 -13.52 7.90 -26.59
N ILE A 153 -13.27 6.67 -27.04
CA ILE A 153 -11.93 6.23 -27.42
C ILE A 153 -11.76 6.40 -28.93
N ARG A 154 -10.57 6.86 -29.35
CA ARG A 154 -10.23 6.97 -30.79
C ARG A 154 -9.92 5.58 -31.34
N GLU A 155 -10.90 4.96 -31.95
CA GLU A 155 -10.77 3.62 -32.51
C GLU A 155 -11.45 3.54 -33.87
N GLY A 156 -10.77 2.88 -34.82
CA GLY A 156 -11.23 2.76 -36.20
C GLY A 156 -10.88 3.96 -37.09
N TRP A 157 -11.00 3.74 -38.39
CA TRP A 157 -10.79 4.75 -39.43
C TRP A 157 -11.92 4.71 -40.43
N ASP A 158 -12.38 5.89 -40.84
CA ASP A 158 -13.34 6.06 -41.91
C ASP A 158 -12.79 7.03 -42.98
N ARG A 159 -13.37 7.01 -44.16
CA ARG A 159 -13.03 7.91 -45.27
C ARG A 159 -13.57 9.32 -45.06
N HIS A 160 -14.63 9.46 -44.24
CA HIS A 160 -15.26 10.73 -43.94
C HIS A 160 -15.21 11.04 -42.44
N GLY A 161 -15.01 12.31 -42.09
CA GLY A 161 -14.96 12.75 -40.70
C GLY A 161 -14.54 14.21 -40.54
N ALA A 162 -14.55 14.69 -39.30
CA ALA A 162 -14.14 16.06 -38.99
C ALA A 162 -12.63 16.26 -39.25
N ARG A 163 -12.26 17.40 -39.84
CA ARG A 163 -10.86 17.76 -40.16
C ARG A 163 -9.90 17.67 -38.97
N SER A 164 -10.39 17.91 -37.75
CA SER A 164 -9.61 17.76 -36.51
C SER A 164 -9.15 16.33 -36.22
N ARG A 165 -9.83 15.32 -36.77
CA ARG A 165 -9.54 13.88 -36.56
C ARG A 165 -8.82 13.23 -37.73
N LEU A 166 -8.31 14.02 -38.68
CA LEU A 166 -7.61 13.50 -39.86
C LEU A 166 -6.27 12.86 -39.45
N ASP A 167 -6.11 11.58 -39.77
CA ASP A 167 -4.83 10.88 -39.62
C ASP A 167 -3.98 11.12 -40.87
N ARG A 168 -3.12 12.16 -40.80
CA ARG A 168 -2.28 12.58 -41.92
C ARG A 168 -1.34 11.46 -42.38
N ARG A 169 -0.76 10.70 -41.43
CA ARG A 169 0.20 9.63 -41.74
C ARG A 169 -0.47 8.52 -42.52
N ARG A 170 -1.67 8.09 -42.09
CA ARG A 170 -2.38 7.01 -42.75
C ARG A 170 -3.00 7.44 -44.08
N SER A 171 -3.51 8.67 -44.16
CA SER A 171 -4.02 9.22 -45.42
C SER A 171 -2.92 9.30 -46.49
N PHE A 172 -1.72 9.70 -46.09
CA PHE A 172 -0.55 9.69 -46.99
C PHE A 172 -0.16 8.27 -47.41
N LYS A 173 -0.30 7.28 -46.52
CA LYS A 173 -0.03 5.87 -46.84
C LYS A 173 -0.99 5.34 -47.92
N GLU A 174 -2.26 5.73 -47.86
CA GLU A 174 -3.26 5.35 -48.88
C GLU A 174 -2.97 6.04 -50.22
N LEU A 175 -2.56 7.31 -50.22
CA LEU A 175 -2.07 8.00 -51.42
C LEU A 175 -0.91 7.25 -52.07
N VAL A 176 0.12 6.88 -51.28
CA VAL A 176 1.30 6.17 -51.81
C VAL A 176 0.88 4.81 -52.38
N LYS A 177 -0.02 4.09 -51.70
CA LYS A 177 -0.57 2.82 -52.18
C LYS A 177 -1.32 2.99 -53.50
N ARG A 178 -2.11 4.06 -53.66
CA ARG A 178 -2.82 4.37 -54.90
C ARG A 178 -1.87 4.78 -56.02
N ARG A 179 -0.85 5.59 -55.72
CA ARG A 179 0.17 6.02 -56.69
C ARG A 179 1.01 4.86 -57.23
N ALA A 180 1.17 3.79 -56.46
CA ALA A 180 1.86 2.58 -56.92
C ALA A 180 1.09 1.83 -58.02
N ALA A 181 -0.20 2.11 -58.25
CA ALA A 181 -0.98 1.53 -59.32
C ALA A 181 -0.71 2.25 -60.67
N PRO A 182 -0.52 1.51 -61.79
CA PRO A 182 -0.33 2.12 -63.11
C PRO A 182 -1.54 2.96 -63.55
N GLY A 183 -1.31 4.21 -63.96
CA GLY A 183 -2.37 5.13 -64.42
C GLY A 183 -3.07 5.93 -63.31
N ALA A 184 -2.64 5.81 -62.06
CA ALA A 184 -3.26 6.54 -60.95
C ALA A 184 -2.84 8.02 -60.88
N THR A 185 -3.81 8.89 -60.58
CA THR A 185 -3.61 10.34 -60.42
C THR A 185 -2.67 10.65 -59.25
N GLN A 186 -1.69 11.54 -59.45
CA GLN A 186 -0.66 11.82 -58.44
C GLN A 186 -1.11 12.80 -57.33
N THR A 187 -2.24 13.47 -57.49
CA THR A 187 -2.78 14.45 -56.55
C THR A 187 -3.54 13.77 -55.41
N PHE A 188 -3.61 14.43 -54.25
CA PHE A 188 -4.43 13.97 -53.11
C PHE A 188 -5.91 14.04 -53.50
N ILE A 189 -6.64 12.95 -53.30
CA ILE A 189 -8.09 12.89 -53.52
C ILE A 189 -8.82 12.58 -52.21
N ASP A 190 -10.11 12.89 -52.15
CA ASP A 190 -10.92 12.67 -50.94
C ASP A 190 -10.95 11.20 -50.50
N GLU A 191 -10.83 10.25 -51.44
CA GLU A 191 -10.76 8.82 -51.13
C GLU A 191 -9.49 8.39 -50.37
N ASP A 192 -8.43 9.20 -50.40
CA ASP A 192 -7.19 8.93 -49.66
C ASP A 192 -7.30 9.35 -48.19
N LEU A 193 -8.30 10.16 -47.83
CA LEU A 193 -8.45 10.69 -46.48
C LEU A 193 -8.88 9.59 -45.52
N ARG A 194 -8.24 9.54 -44.34
CA ARG A 194 -8.58 8.63 -43.24
C ARG A 194 -8.75 9.43 -41.97
N TYR A 195 -9.95 9.39 -41.41
CA TYR A 195 -10.33 10.07 -40.18
C TYR A 195 -10.43 9.05 -39.05
N ARG A 196 -9.86 9.38 -37.88
CA ARG A 196 -10.03 8.54 -36.69
C ARG A 196 -11.46 8.68 -36.18
N GLN A 197 -12.14 7.55 -36.08
CA GLN A 197 -13.47 7.52 -35.48
C GLN A 197 -13.37 7.50 -33.96
N LEU A 198 -14.44 7.99 -33.32
CA LEU A 198 -14.62 7.81 -31.90
C LEU A 198 -15.60 6.67 -31.71
N ALA A 199 -15.14 5.59 -31.09
CA ALA A 199 -16.01 4.51 -30.66
C ALA A 199 -16.41 4.78 -29.20
N ARG A 200 -17.69 4.54 -28.89
CA ARG A 200 -18.18 4.48 -27.52
C ARG A 200 -17.82 3.11 -26.97
N ARG A 201 -16.84 3.05 -26.07
CA ARG A 201 -16.57 1.82 -25.33
C ARG A 201 -17.22 1.96 -23.97
N ARG A 202 -18.07 1.00 -23.61
CA ARG A 202 -18.53 0.86 -22.22
C ARG A 202 -17.30 0.49 -21.41
N GLN A 203 -16.85 1.37 -20.52
CA GLN A 203 -15.88 0.96 -19.52
C GLN A 203 -16.60 0.10 -18.48
N PRO A 204 -15.95 -0.90 -17.87
CA PRO A 204 -16.44 -1.50 -16.64
C PRO A 204 -16.71 -0.42 -15.60
N ALA A 205 -17.78 -0.55 -14.81
CA ALA A 205 -17.97 0.34 -13.68
C ALA A 205 -16.93 -0.03 -12.63
N LEU A 206 -15.81 0.69 -12.60
CA LEU A 206 -14.80 0.61 -11.54
C LEU A 206 -15.26 1.44 -10.32
N HIS A 207 -16.53 1.30 -9.96
CA HIS A 207 -17.09 1.90 -8.76
C HIS A 207 -17.11 0.84 -7.66
N ALA A 208 -16.36 1.12 -6.60
CA ALA A 208 -16.28 0.28 -5.42
C ALA A 208 -16.84 1.01 -4.21
N VAL A 209 -17.62 0.28 -3.41
CA VAL A 209 -18.15 0.73 -2.13
C VAL A 209 -17.53 -0.12 -1.05
N VAL A 210 -16.86 0.53 -0.09
CA VAL A 210 -16.14 -0.15 0.98
C VAL A 210 -16.77 0.21 2.32
N PHE A 211 -17.28 -0.80 3.00
CA PHE A 211 -17.82 -0.72 4.34
C PHE A 211 -16.72 -1.08 5.35
N PHE A 212 -16.40 -0.14 6.24
CA PHE A 212 -15.55 -0.38 7.39
C PHE A 212 -16.42 -0.49 8.63
N MET A 213 -16.46 -1.67 9.22
CA MET A 213 -17.16 -1.94 10.46
C MET A 213 -16.14 -2.04 11.59
N LEU A 214 -16.33 -1.26 12.66
CA LEU A 214 -15.46 -1.28 13.84
C LEU A 214 -16.27 -1.52 15.10
N ASP A 215 -15.76 -2.43 15.91
CA ASP A 215 -16.21 -2.62 17.27
C ASP A 215 -15.65 -1.50 18.18
N VAL A 216 -16.54 -0.80 18.88
CA VAL A 216 -16.16 0.26 19.81
C VAL A 216 -16.61 -0.08 21.24
N SER A 217 -16.78 -1.37 21.51
CA SER A 217 -17.09 -1.88 22.85
C SER A 217 -15.98 -1.62 23.85
N GLY A 218 -16.29 -1.86 25.13
CA GLY A 218 -15.35 -1.64 26.21
C GLY A 218 -14.16 -2.62 26.25
N SER A 219 -14.22 -3.73 25.53
CA SER A 219 -13.16 -4.76 25.49
C SER A 219 -12.02 -4.38 24.53
N MET A 220 -12.29 -3.57 23.50
CA MET A 220 -11.25 -3.00 22.67
C MET A 220 -10.52 -1.85 23.38
N SER A 221 -9.19 -1.96 23.52
CA SER A 221 -8.38 -0.87 24.06
C SER A 221 -8.17 0.25 23.03
N ASP A 222 -7.68 1.41 23.48
CA ASP A 222 -7.29 2.51 22.56
C ASP A 222 -6.20 2.06 21.58
N ARG A 223 -5.28 1.18 22.02
CA ARG A 223 -4.26 0.60 21.16
C ARG A 223 -4.89 -0.26 20.07
N ASP A 224 -5.86 -1.10 20.42
CA ASP A 224 -6.48 -2.03 19.48
C ASP A 224 -7.31 -1.28 18.43
N ARG A 225 -8.07 -0.28 18.85
CA ARG A 225 -8.77 0.64 17.93
C ARG A 225 -7.81 1.34 16.98
N LYS A 226 -6.64 1.75 17.48
CA LYS A 226 -5.60 2.43 16.68
C LYS A 226 -4.96 1.50 15.64
N LEU A 227 -4.73 0.24 15.99
CA LEU A 227 -4.29 -0.79 15.04
C LEU A 227 -5.35 -1.04 13.96
N ALA A 228 -6.62 -1.22 14.34
CA ALA A 228 -7.72 -1.40 13.40
C ALA A 228 -7.88 -0.21 12.44
N LYS A 229 -7.83 1.02 12.98
CA LYS A 229 -7.87 2.27 12.19
C LYS A 229 -6.71 2.37 11.20
N THR A 230 -5.52 1.96 11.61
CA THR A 230 -4.33 1.91 10.75
C THR A 230 -4.52 0.91 9.61
N PHE A 231 -5.06 -0.27 9.92
CA PHE A 231 -5.40 -1.27 8.90
C PHE A 231 -6.41 -0.73 7.87
N PHE A 232 -7.51 -0.10 8.31
CA PHE A 232 -8.51 0.47 7.40
C PHE A 232 -7.92 1.55 6.51
N PHE A 233 -7.08 2.42 7.05
CA PHE A 233 -6.39 3.44 6.27
C PHE A 233 -5.63 2.83 5.09
N TRP A 234 -4.87 1.76 5.33
CA TRP A 234 -4.09 1.09 4.28
C TRP A 234 -4.93 0.37 3.25
N VAL A 235 -6.04 -0.23 3.67
CA VAL A 235 -7.01 -0.82 2.75
C VAL A 235 -7.60 0.26 1.83
N VAL A 236 -7.97 1.44 2.37
CA VAL A 236 -8.44 2.56 1.57
C VAL A 236 -7.39 3.02 0.56
N GLN A 237 -6.14 3.18 0.98
CA GLN A 237 -5.07 3.60 0.04
C GLN A 237 -4.84 2.55 -1.04
N GLY A 238 -4.85 1.26 -0.69
CA GLY A 238 -4.72 0.16 -1.65
C GLY A 238 -5.86 0.15 -2.67
N LEU A 239 -7.10 0.26 -2.22
CA LEU A 239 -8.27 0.23 -3.10
C LEU A 239 -8.40 1.50 -3.96
N ARG A 240 -7.96 2.68 -3.48
CA ARG A 240 -7.90 3.92 -4.28
C ARG A 240 -6.96 3.82 -5.48
N ARG A 241 -6.00 2.89 -5.45
CA ARG A 241 -5.10 2.61 -6.58
C ARG A 241 -5.76 1.75 -7.66
N GLU A 242 -6.62 0.83 -7.24
CA GLU A 242 -7.32 -0.13 -8.09
C GLU A 242 -8.57 0.48 -8.73
N TYR A 243 -9.32 1.25 -7.94
CA TYR A 243 -10.61 1.80 -8.30
C TYR A 243 -10.54 3.30 -8.54
N ARG A 244 -11.08 3.75 -9.68
CA ARG A 244 -11.15 5.18 -10.02
C ARG A 244 -12.14 5.93 -9.13
N SER A 245 -13.23 5.27 -8.76
CA SER A 245 -14.27 5.82 -7.88
C SER A 245 -14.44 4.88 -6.70
N LEU A 246 -14.10 5.37 -5.52
CA LEU A 246 -14.22 4.62 -4.27
C LEU A 246 -15.02 5.44 -3.26
N GLU A 247 -16.10 4.85 -2.78
CA GLU A 247 -16.91 5.38 -1.69
C GLU A 247 -16.63 4.58 -0.42
N THR A 248 -16.26 5.28 0.66
CA THR A 248 -16.00 4.69 1.98
C THR A 248 -17.14 5.00 2.93
N LEU A 249 -17.66 3.97 3.60
CA LEU A 249 -18.68 4.10 4.64
C LEU A 249 -18.14 3.49 5.93
N PHE A 250 -18.27 4.25 7.03
CA PHE A 250 -17.78 3.83 8.33
C PHE A 250 -18.95 3.53 9.26
N VAL A 251 -18.98 2.31 9.80
CA VAL A 251 -19.99 1.84 10.74
C VAL A 251 -19.29 1.46 12.03
N ALA A 252 -19.74 2.02 13.14
CA ALA A 252 -19.27 1.61 14.47
C ALA A 252 -20.43 0.99 15.25
N HIS A 253 -20.15 -0.07 16.00
CA HIS A 253 -21.16 -0.80 16.75
C HIS A 253 -20.72 -1.12 18.19
N THR A 254 -21.72 -1.23 19.06
CA THR A 254 -21.64 -1.78 20.41
C THR A 254 -22.89 -2.66 20.65
N THR A 255 -23.88 -2.18 21.39
CA THR A 255 -25.25 -2.72 21.43
C THR A 255 -26.16 -2.07 20.40
N GLU A 256 -25.75 -0.94 19.84
CA GLU A 256 -26.38 -0.23 18.74
C GLU A 256 -25.33 0.08 17.68
N ALA A 257 -25.77 0.45 16.47
CA ALA A 257 -24.88 0.72 15.34
C ALA A 257 -25.16 2.11 14.74
N TRP A 258 -24.08 2.82 14.40
CA TRP A 258 -24.13 4.17 13.86
C TRP A 258 -23.25 4.29 12.61
N GLU A 259 -23.70 5.11 11.67
CA GLU A 259 -22.93 5.52 10.49
C GLU A 259 -22.17 6.81 10.81
N PHE A 260 -20.88 6.84 10.48
CA PHE A 260 -20.02 7.99 10.65
C PHE A 260 -19.37 8.40 9.33
N ASN A 261 -18.98 9.68 9.24
CA ASN A 261 -18.06 10.12 8.20
C ASN A 261 -16.61 9.73 8.56
N GLU A 262 -15.70 9.87 7.60
CA GLU A 262 -14.28 9.54 7.78
C GLU A 262 -13.66 10.20 9.04
N PRO A 263 -13.70 11.54 9.23
CA PRO A 263 -13.04 12.17 10.37
C PRO A 263 -13.67 11.84 11.73
N ASP A 264 -15.00 11.75 11.81
CA ASP A 264 -15.70 11.50 13.07
C ASP A 264 -15.44 10.07 13.55
N PHE A 265 -15.41 9.10 12.62
CA PHE A 265 -15.08 7.71 12.93
C PHE A 265 -13.73 7.54 13.63
N PHE A 266 -12.73 8.36 13.30
CA PHE A 266 -11.43 8.31 13.95
C PHE A 266 -11.44 8.85 15.39
N GLN A 267 -12.44 9.65 15.78
CA GLN A 267 -12.55 10.25 17.11
C GLN A 267 -13.52 9.50 18.03
N VAL A 268 -14.37 8.63 17.48
CA VAL A 268 -15.36 7.89 18.25
C VAL A 268 -14.68 6.92 19.23
N SER A 269 -15.12 7.01 20.48
CA SER A 269 -14.89 6.04 21.55
C SER A 269 -16.25 5.63 22.14
N GLY A 270 -16.34 4.37 22.53
CA GLY A 270 -17.57 3.76 23.00
C GLY A 270 -17.31 2.96 24.27
N THR A 271 -18.36 2.79 25.05
CA THR A 271 -18.36 1.97 26.26
C THR A 271 -19.64 1.15 26.24
N GLY A 272 -19.53 -0.17 26.34
CA GLY A 272 -20.68 -1.07 26.22
C GLY A 272 -20.26 -2.50 25.90
N GLY A 273 -21.25 -3.39 25.79
CA GLY A 273 -21.05 -4.75 25.29
C GLY A 273 -21.03 -4.82 23.76
N THR A 274 -20.78 -6.01 23.23
CA THR A 274 -20.60 -6.26 21.81
C THR A 274 -21.74 -7.10 21.24
N VAL A 275 -22.44 -6.55 20.23
CA VAL A 275 -23.52 -7.21 19.50
C VAL A 275 -23.27 -7.03 18.01
N ALA A 276 -22.53 -7.96 17.40
CA ALA A 276 -22.08 -7.86 16.01
C ALA A 276 -23.23 -7.81 14.99
N SER A 277 -24.37 -8.45 15.27
CA SER A 277 -25.53 -8.41 14.37
C SER A 277 -26.05 -7.00 14.12
N THR A 278 -25.94 -6.09 15.08
CA THR A 278 -26.46 -4.72 14.94
C THR A 278 -25.69 -3.93 13.90
N GLY A 279 -24.36 -4.04 13.91
CA GLY A 279 -23.50 -3.44 12.89
C GLY A 279 -23.71 -4.06 11.52
N LEU A 280 -23.82 -5.39 11.44
CA LEU A 280 -24.09 -6.10 10.18
C LEU A 280 -25.46 -5.75 9.62
N ALA A 281 -26.49 -5.66 10.46
CA ALA A 281 -27.83 -5.21 10.08
C ALA A 281 -27.79 -3.78 9.53
N LYS A 282 -27.00 -2.90 10.15
CA LYS A 282 -26.85 -1.52 9.66
C LYS A 282 -26.16 -1.45 8.31
N VAL A 283 -25.11 -2.24 8.10
CA VAL A 283 -24.46 -2.38 6.79
C VAL A 283 -25.46 -2.87 5.75
N ARG A 284 -26.26 -3.89 6.08
CA ARG A 284 -27.29 -4.43 5.18
C ARG A 284 -28.34 -3.38 4.82
N GLU A 285 -28.83 -2.63 5.81
CA GLU A 285 -29.77 -1.52 5.59
C GLU A 285 -29.22 -0.50 4.58
N ILE A 286 -27.95 -0.13 4.71
CA ILE A 286 -27.31 0.83 3.81
C ILE A 286 -27.14 0.25 2.40
N ILE A 287 -26.74 -1.03 2.29
CA ILE A 287 -26.62 -1.72 1.00
C ILE A 287 -27.96 -1.72 0.27
N ASP A 288 -29.03 -2.17 0.93
CA ASP A 288 -30.35 -2.28 0.31
C ASP A 288 -30.97 -0.91 -0.02
N ALA A 289 -30.63 0.15 0.75
CA ALA A 289 -31.17 1.49 0.54
C ALA A 289 -30.44 2.29 -0.55
N ARG A 290 -29.11 2.18 -0.65
CA ARG A 290 -28.28 3.07 -1.48
C ARG A 290 -27.63 2.39 -2.69
N TYR A 291 -27.46 1.06 -2.66
CA TYR A 291 -26.61 0.37 -3.62
C TYR A 291 -27.30 -0.79 -4.32
N ASN A 292 -26.78 -1.15 -5.51
CA ASN A 292 -27.22 -2.31 -6.26
C ASN A 292 -26.02 -3.23 -6.51
N PRO A 293 -25.97 -4.43 -5.91
CA PRO A 293 -24.84 -5.37 -6.03
C PRO A 293 -24.47 -5.75 -7.47
N GLY A 294 -25.38 -5.62 -8.44
CA GLY A 294 -25.09 -5.87 -9.85
C GLY A 294 -24.34 -4.74 -10.56
N ARG A 295 -24.18 -3.57 -9.93
CA ARG A 295 -23.60 -2.36 -10.54
C ARG A 295 -22.37 -1.82 -9.80
N CYS A 296 -22.17 -2.19 -8.55
CA CYS A 296 -21.02 -1.76 -7.74
C CYS A 296 -20.29 -2.96 -7.13
N ASN A 297 -18.99 -2.80 -6.92
CA ASN A 297 -18.19 -3.78 -6.18
C ASN A 297 -18.29 -3.47 -4.68
N ILE A 298 -18.91 -4.35 -3.92
CA ILE A 298 -19.11 -4.15 -2.48
C ILE A 298 -18.04 -4.90 -1.70
N TYR A 299 -17.40 -4.20 -0.76
CA TYR A 299 -16.38 -4.72 0.13
C TYR A 299 -16.79 -4.48 1.58
N LEU A 300 -16.62 -5.50 2.43
CA LEU A 300 -16.80 -5.35 3.87
C LEU A 300 -15.49 -5.68 4.59
N PHE A 301 -15.01 -4.77 5.41
CA PHE A 301 -13.90 -4.98 6.33
C PHE A 301 -14.39 -4.78 7.75
N TYR A 302 -14.33 -5.83 8.57
CA TYR A 302 -14.76 -5.80 9.96
C TYR A 302 -13.56 -5.97 10.89
N ALA A 303 -13.40 -5.07 11.86
CA ALA A 303 -12.40 -5.18 12.92
C ALA A 303 -13.06 -5.26 14.31
N SER A 304 -12.66 -6.26 15.10
CA SER A 304 -13.10 -6.48 16.48
C SER A 304 -12.05 -7.28 17.25
N ASP A 305 -12.12 -7.30 18.58
CA ASP A 305 -11.30 -8.17 19.44
C ASP A 305 -11.79 -9.63 19.48
N GLY A 306 -12.93 -9.90 18.85
CA GLY A 306 -13.48 -11.23 18.66
C GLY A 306 -14.51 -11.67 19.69
N ASP A 307 -14.84 -10.80 20.64
CA ASP A 307 -15.92 -11.07 21.59
C ASP A 307 -17.28 -10.80 20.95
N ASN A 308 -18.22 -11.73 21.08
CA ASN A 308 -19.60 -11.52 20.69
C ASN A 308 -20.53 -12.21 21.67
N SER A 309 -21.71 -11.63 21.90
CA SER A 309 -22.72 -12.28 22.71
C SER A 309 -23.12 -13.63 22.11
N VAL A 310 -23.16 -14.68 22.93
CA VAL A 310 -23.53 -16.04 22.50
C VAL A 310 -24.94 -16.08 21.90
N SER A 311 -25.85 -15.23 22.37
CA SER A 311 -27.21 -15.12 21.83
C SER A 311 -27.25 -14.51 20.43
N ASP A 312 -26.22 -13.77 20.04
CA ASP A 312 -26.16 -12.98 18.81
C ASP A 312 -25.54 -13.73 17.62
N ALA A 313 -24.78 -14.80 17.90
CA ALA A 313 -24.00 -15.52 16.90
C ALA A 313 -24.85 -16.02 15.71
N ALA A 314 -26.09 -16.46 15.96
CA ALA A 314 -26.99 -16.94 14.91
C ALA A 314 -27.47 -15.82 13.97
N ASP A 315 -27.85 -14.67 14.55
CA ASP A 315 -28.32 -13.51 13.80
C ASP A 315 -27.17 -12.87 13.01
N ALA A 316 -26.00 -12.73 13.64
CA ALA A 316 -24.77 -12.27 12.99
C ALA A 316 -24.39 -13.18 11.81
N ARG A 317 -24.47 -14.51 11.96
CA ARG A 317 -24.20 -15.46 10.87
C ARG A 317 -25.14 -15.25 9.69
N SER A 318 -26.44 -15.10 9.96
CA SER A 318 -27.45 -14.91 8.92
C SER A 318 -27.23 -13.59 8.17
N ALA A 319 -27.00 -12.49 8.91
CA ALA A 319 -26.73 -11.19 8.33
C ALA A 319 -25.44 -11.17 7.50
N LEU A 320 -24.36 -11.77 8.02
CA LEU A 320 -23.08 -11.85 7.32
C LEU A 320 -23.16 -12.71 6.05
N SER A 321 -23.88 -13.83 6.09
CA SER A 321 -24.09 -14.68 4.92
C SER A 321 -24.87 -13.95 3.81
N ALA A 322 -25.88 -13.16 4.19
CA ALA A 322 -26.63 -12.34 3.24
C ALA A 322 -25.74 -11.25 2.61
N ILE A 323 -24.88 -10.60 3.40
CA ILE A 323 -23.92 -9.60 2.87
C ILE A 323 -22.88 -10.27 1.99
N ALA A 324 -22.34 -11.43 2.37
CA ALA A 324 -21.33 -12.16 1.61
C ALA A 324 -21.83 -12.62 0.23
N ALA A 325 -23.14 -12.85 0.07
CA ALA A 325 -23.74 -13.17 -1.22
C ALA A 325 -23.70 -11.98 -2.20
N ASP A 326 -23.89 -10.76 -1.69
CA ASP A 326 -23.91 -9.52 -2.47
C ASP A 326 -22.51 -8.89 -2.60
N ALA A 327 -21.61 -9.16 -1.65
CA ALA A 327 -20.25 -8.63 -1.61
C ALA A 327 -19.30 -9.36 -2.58
N CYS A 328 -18.28 -8.63 -3.03
CA CYS A 328 -17.15 -9.20 -3.76
C CYS A 328 -16.16 -9.86 -2.81
N PHE A 329 -15.97 -9.26 -1.62
CA PHE A 329 -15.09 -9.79 -0.60
C PHE A 329 -15.47 -9.30 0.80
N THR A 330 -15.32 -10.19 1.79
CA THR A 330 -15.53 -9.88 3.22
C THR A 330 -14.27 -10.22 4.02
N GLY A 331 -13.58 -9.20 4.54
CA GLY A 331 -12.40 -9.34 5.37
C GLY A 331 -12.71 -9.13 6.85
N TYR A 332 -12.23 -10.04 7.69
CA TYR A 332 -12.28 -9.91 9.15
C TYR A 332 -10.90 -9.78 9.75
N VAL A 333 -10.75 -8.79 10.63
CA VAL A 333 -9.53 -8.53 11.37
C VAL A 333 -9.82 -8.68 12.85
N GLU A 334 -9.14 -9.64 13.47
CA GLU A 334 -9.18 -9.81 14.91
C GLU A 334 -8.03 -9.03 15.54
N VAL A 335 -8.31 -8.11 16.46
CA VAL A 335 -7.28 -7.38 17.19
C VAL A 335 -7.13 -7.98 18.57
N SER A 336 -6.16 -8.87 18.73
CA SER A 336 -5.90 -9.56 20.00
C SER A 336 -4.67 -8.99 20.68
N SER A 337 -4.79 -8.66 21.96
CA SER A 337 -3.66 -8.28 22.82
C SER A 337 -2.92 -9.50 23.42
N GLY A 338 -3.33 -10.73 23.07
CA GLY A 338 -2.79 -11.99 23.60
C GLY A 338 -1.80 -12.70 22.67
N LEU A 339 -0.95 -13.57 23.24
CA LEU A 339 0.04 -14.40 22.53
C LEU A 339 -0.56 -15.43 21.55
N SER A 340 -1.88 -15.57 21.50
CA SER A 340 -2.55 -16.57 20.66
C SER A 340 -2.87 -15.97 19.29
N ARG A 341 -2.14 -16.39 18.26
CA ARG A 341 -2.44 -16.10 16.84
C ARG A 341 -3.58 -16.96 16.28
N GLN A 342 -4.23 -17.77 17.11
CA GLN A 342 -5.33 -18.63 16.68
C GLN A 342 -6.64 -17.84 16.73
N LEU A 343 -7.26 -17.68 15.55
CA LEU A 343 -8.62 -17.13 15.36
C LEU A 343 -9.68 -18.10 15.92
N ALA A 344 -9.64 -18.35 17.23
CA ALA A 344 -10.53 -19.27 17.92
C ALA A 344 -11.76 -18.58 18.52
N THR A 345 -11.91 -17.29 18.26
CA THR A 345 -13.01 -16.42 18.72
C THR A 345 -14.31 -16.73 18.01
N GLU A 346 -15.44 -16.33 18.60
CA GLU A 346 -16.76 -16.62 18.05
C GLU A 346 -16.96 -15.96 16.68
N THR A 347 -16.53 -14.71 16.52
CA THR A 347 -16.53 -14.01 15.22
C THR A 347 -15.53 -14.62 14.24
N GLY A 348 -14.33 -15.01 14.68
CA GLY A 348 -13.34 -15.68 13.84
C GLY A 348 -13.88 -16.96 13.21
N LYS A 349 -14.62 -17.76 13.99
CA LYS A 349 -15.31 -18.97 13.50
C LYS A 349 -16.37 -18.65 12.43
N LEU A 350 -17.14 -17.56 12.59
CA LEU A 350 -18.15 -17.16 11.59
C LEU A 350 -17.52 -16.89 10.22
N PHE A 351 -16.39 -16.19 10.17
CA PHE A 351 -15.69 -15.93 8.92
C PHE A 351 -15.00 -17.18 8.36
N ALA A 352 -14.49 -18.07 9.21
CA ALA A 352 -13.94 -19.36 8.79
C ALA A 352 -15.02 -20.27 8.17
N GLU A 353 -16.23 -20.28 8.73
CA GLU A 353 -17.38 -21.01 8.18
C GLU A 353 -17.78 -20.49 6.80
N LEU A 354 -17.75 -19.16 6.60
CA LEU A 354 -18.04 -18.56 5.29
C LEU A 354 -16.98 -18.89 4.24
N GLN A 355 -15.71 -18.89 4.64
CA GLN A 355 -14.63 -19.32 3.75
C GLN A 355 -14.79 -20.80 3.38
N ALA A 356 -15.17 -21.65 4.34
CA ALA A 356 -15.45 -23.07 4.09
C ALA A 356 -16.68 -23.28 3.18
N ALA A 357 -17.66 -22.37 3.21
CA ALA A 357 -18.80 -22.36 2.31
C ALA A 357 -18.47 -21.91 0.88
N GLY A 358 -17.22 -21.51 0.61
CA GLY A 358 -16.75 -21.07 -0.71
C GLY A 358 -17.01 -19.61 -1.03
N CYS A 359 -17.44 -18.81 -0.04
CA CYS A 359 -17.55 -17.36 -0.19
C CYS A 359 -16.17 -16.71 -0.18
N ALA A 360 -16.05 -15.55 -0.84
CA ALA A 360 -14.84 -14.73 -0.86
C ALA A 360 -14.64 -14.04 0.50
N ALA A 361 -14.19 -14.81 1.49
CA ALA A 361 -13.95 -14.34 2.84
C ALA A 361 -12.51 -14.61 3.29
N GLY A 362 -11.98 -13.72 4.12
CA GLY A 362 -10.68 -13.91 4.76
C GLY A 362 -10.71 -13.41 6.20
N SER A 363 -9.89 -14.02 7.04
CA SER A 363 -9.70 -13.62 8.44
C SER A 363 -8.21 -13.51 8.77
N TYR A 364 -7.81 -12.52 9.55
CA TYR A 364 -6.42 -12.32 9.97
C TYR A 364 -6.33 -11.72 11.37
N ALA A 365 -5.36 -12.17 12.18
CA ALA A 365 -5.14 -11.67 13.54
C ALA A 365 -4.04 -10.59 13.56
N LEU A 366 -4.29 -9.47 14.22
CA LEU A 366 -3.37 -8.35 14.42
C LEU A 366 -2.94 -8.25 15.88
N ASN A 367 -1.63 -8.34 16.13
CA ASN A 367 -1.05 -8.05 17.44
C ASN A 367 -0.22 -6.77 17.41
N ASP A 368 0.55 -6.57 16.33
CA ASP A 368 1.45 -5.45 16.15
C ASP A 368 1.27 -4.76 14.78
N PHE A 369 1.87 -3.57 14.64
CA PHE A 369 1.80 -2.81 13.39
C PHE A 369 2.43 -3.53 12.18
N GLU A 370 3.44 -4.38 12.39
CA GLU A 370 3.99 -5.20 11.29
C GLU A 370 2.98 -6.24 10.78
N ASP A 371 2.07 -6.72 11.64
CA ASP A 371 1.03 -7.67 11.25
C ASP A 371 -0.03 -7.03 10.34
N VAL A 372 -0.21 -5.70 10.41
CA VAL A 372 -1.13 -4.94 9.55
C VAL A 372 -0.80 -5.18 8.08
N TRP A 373 0.49 -5.26 7.76
CA TRP A 373 0.94 -5.53 6.39
C TRP A 373 0.72 -6.95 5.96
N GLY A 374 0.93 -7.90 6.87
CA GLY A 374 0.57 -9.30 6.66
C GLY A 374 -0.91 -9.45 6.35
N ALA A 375 -1.76 -8.73 7.10
CA ALA A 375 -3.21 -8.75 6.93
C ALA A 375 -3.62 -8.18 5.56
N VAL A 376 -3.16 -6.97 5.22
CA VAL A 376 -3.43 -6.36 3.90
C VAL A 376 -3.00 -7.31 2.79
N ARG A 377 -1.77 -7.84 2.84
CA ARG A 377 -1.31 -8.80 1.83
C ARG A 377 -2.20 -10.04 1.74
N HIS A 378 -2.61 -10.60 2.87
CA HIS A 378 -3.47 -11.77 2.92
C HIS A 378 -4.82 -11.49 2.25
N PHE A 379 -5.47 -10.36 2.57
CA PHE A 379 -6.78 -10.03 2.01
C PHE A 379 -6.74 -9.80 0.50
N PHE A 380 -5.81 -8.98 0.01
CA PHE A 380 -5.70 -8.71 -1.43
C PHE A 380 -5.29 -9.96 -2.24
N THR A 381 -4.51 -10.86 -1.63
CA THR A 381 -4.18 -12.15 -2.27
C THR A 381 -5.36 -13.12 -2.25
N ALA A 382 -6.06 -13.22 -1.12
CA ALA A 382 -7.22 -14.10 -0.95
C ALA A 382 -8.37 -13.68 -1.88
N GLU A 383 -8.61 -12.38 -2.03
CA GLU A 383 -9.58 -11.85 -2.97
C GLU A 383 -9.20 -12.17 -4.43
N ALA A 384 -7.94 -11.99 -4.81
CA ALA A 384 -7.48 -12.35 -6.16
C ALA A 384 -7.59 -13.85 -6.47
N GLN A 385 -7.61 -14.70 -5.43
CA GLN A 385 -7.79 -16.15 -5.53
C GLN A 385 -9.25 -16.59 -5.39
N ALA A 386 -10.16 -15.69 -5.01
CA ALA A 386 -11.57 -16.02 -4.87
C ALA A 386 -12.14 -16.46 -6.22
N PRO A 387 -12.86 -17.59 -6.28
CA PRO A 387 -13.41 -18.10 -7.53
C PRO A 387 -14.42 -17.09 -8.10
N GLU A 388 -14.36 -16.88 -9.42
CA GLU A 388 -15.38 -16.15 -10.17
C GLU A 388 -16.75 -16.73 -9.82
N SER A 389 -17.57 -15.97 -9.09
CA SER A 389 -19.01 -16.18 -9.08
C SER A 389 -19.46 -15.96 -10.53
N GLN A 390 -19.73 -17.06 -11.23
CA GLN A 390 -20.12 -17.12 -12.63
C GLN A 390 -21.04 -15.94 -12.99
N ALA A 391 -20.54 -15.03 -13.82
CA ALA A 391 -21.41 -14.13 -14.53
C ALA A 391 -22.39 -14.99 -15.34
N PRO A 392 -23.71 -14.73 -15.31
CA PRO A 392 -24.62 -15.45 -16.18
C PRO A 392 -24.20 -15.14 -17.62
N ASP A 393 -23.81 -16.21 -18.35
CA ASP A 393 -23.64 -16.18 -19.80
C ASP A 393 -24.85 -15.47 -20.40
N SER A 394 -24.63 -14.25 -20.88
CA SER A 394 -25.65 -13.54 -21.64
C SER A 394 -25.54 -13.97 -23.11
N PRO A 395 -26.66 -14.30 -23.76
CA PRO A 395 -26.73 -14.97 -25.06
C PRO A 395 -26.19 -14.16 -26.25
#